data_AF-A0A1I7TNL1-F1
#
_entry.id   AF-A0A1I7TNL1-F1
#
_cell.length_a   1.000
_cell.length_b   1.000
_cell.length_c   1.000
_cell.angle_alpha   90.00
_cell.angle_beta   90.00
_cell.angle_gamma   90.00
#
_symmetry.space_group_name_H-M   'P 1'
#
loop_
_entity.id
_entity.type
_entity.pdbx_description
1 polymer ?
#
loop_
_entity_poly.entity_id
_entity_poly.type
_entity_poly.pdbx_seq_one_letter_code
_entity_poly.pdbx_strand_id
1 'polypeptide(L)'
;MVPPTKRFYTKGTKVTKPARKIQSRLTWCHNSLLPIVMRKTLSASHFTVVDESLFYIGYWGRHLKSAQYRALQPHQKVNHFPGAFHIGRKDRLWMHIRNQQNRFEGEFDIMPFTYILPNDRPELMKYLEADSSRHVIIKPPASARGTGITVTRKSRKIFQQTHNSSLNIT
;
A
#
# COMPACT_ATOMS: atom_id res chain seq x y z
N MET A 1 19.94 12.82 25.41
CA MET A 1 19.76 12.00 24.18
C MET A 1 18.40 12.31 23.56
N VAL A 2 18.31 12.40 22.22
CA VAL A 2 17.00 12.49 21.54
C VAL A 2 16.42 11.06 21.46
N PRO A 3 15.18 10.82 21.91
CA PRO A 3 14.59 9.48 21.85
C PRO A 3 14.53 8.94 20.42
N PRO A 4 14.72 7.62 20.20
CA PRO A 4 14.66 7.01 18.87
C PRO A 4 13.25 7.04 18.27
N THR A 5 12.23 7.33 19.08
CA THR A 5 10.82 7.39 18.69
C THR A 5 10.27 8.80 18.85
N LYS A 6 9.49 9.24 17.86
CA LYS A 6 8.73 10.50 17.94
C LYS A 6 7.30 10.16 18.32
N ARG A 7 6.86 10.68 19.46
CA ARG A 7 5.46 10.58 19.89
C ARG A 7 4.67 11.68 19.20
N PHE A 8 3.61 11.28 18.51
CA PHE A 8 2.63 12.18 17.94
C PHE A 8 1.42 12.22 18.86
N TYR A 9 0.84 13.41 19.03
CA TYR A 9 -0.24 13.64 19.97
C TYR A 9 -1.53 14.06 19.25
N THR A 10 -2.66 13.70 19.84
CA THR A 10 -3.98 14.07 19.33
C THR A 10 -4.48 15.34 20.01
N LYS A 11 -5.55 15.93 19.46
CA LYS A 11 -6.16 17.12 20.04
C LYS A 11 -6.63 16.83 21.48
N GLY A 12 -6.22 17.66 22.43
CA GLY A 12 -6.58 17.52 23.85
C GLY A 12 -5.52 16.84 24.71
N THR A 13 -4.48 16.24 24.11
CA THR A 13 -3.34 15.75 24.90
C THR A 13 -2.54 16.93 25.46
N LYS A 14 -2.31 16.97 26.78
CA LYS A 14 -1.35 17.92 27.37
C LYS A 14 0.06 17.46 27.01
N VAL A 15 0.74 18.25 26.17
CA VAL A 15 2.10 17.97 25.73
C VAL A 15 3.00 19.10 26.20
N THR A 16 4.06 18.75 26.93
CA THR A 16 5.08 19.74 27.30
C THR A 16 5.78 20.23 26.05
N LYS A 17 5.73 21.54 25.83
CA LYS A 17 6.40 22.18 24.70
C LYS A 17 7.90 21.90 24.76
N PRO A 18 8.53 21.33 23.72
CA PRO A 18 9.97 21.06 23.72
C PRO A 18 10.81 22.33 23.80
N ALA A 19 12.09 22.23 24.14
CA ALA A 19 13.01 23.37 24.06
C ALA A 19 13.06 23.97 22.65
N ARG A 20 13.35 25.28 22.53
CA ARG A 20 13.34 26.01 21.25
C ARG A 20 14.29 25.40 20.20
N LYS A 21 15.45 24.90 20.65
CA LYS A 21 16.44 24.17 19.83
C LYS A 21 15.89 22.88 19.21
N ILE A 22 14.93 22.24 19.87
CA ILE A 22 14.26 21.04 19.35
C ILE A 22 13.15 21.45 18.38
N GLN A 23 12.33 22.43 18.75
CA GLN A 23 11.24 22.94 17.90
C GLN A 23 11.72 23.38 16.53
N SER A 24 12.88 24.06 16.44
CA SER A 24 13.45 24.50 15.14
C SER A 24 13.84 23.35 14.20
N ARG A 25 13.92 22.11 14.70
CA ARG A 25 14.20 20.90 13.91
C ARG A 25 12.98 19.99 13.74
N LEU A 26 11.84 20.34 14.33
CA LEU A 26 10.59 19.61 14.15
C LEU A 26 9.84 20.15 12.93
N THR A 27 10.36 19.87 11.74
CA THR A 27 9.82 20.39 10.49
C THR A 27 9.28 19.27 9.59
N TRP A 28 8.12 19.49 8.99
CA TRP A 28 7.45 18.51 8.11
C TRP A 28 7.21 19.10 6.73
N CYS A 29 7.55 18.36 5.68
CA CYS A 29 7.39 18.83 4.30
C CYS A 29 5.90 18.99 3.94
N HIS A 30 5.54 20.15 3.43
CA HIS A 30 4.23 20.44 2.86
C HIS A 30 4.06 19.75 1.51
N ASN A 31 2.86 19.26 1.23
CA ASN A 31 2.40 18.91 -0.11
C ASN A 31 0.86 18.77 -0.10
N SER A 32 0.26 18.68 -1.29
CA SER A 32 -1.19 18.61 -1.47
C SER A 32 -1.85 17.34 -0.92
N LEU A 33 -1.08 16.27 -0.68
CA LEU A 33 -1.57 14.98 -0.18
C LEU A 33 -1.50 14.86 1.34
N LEU A 34 -0.95 15.85 2.05
CA LEU A 34 -0.89 15.84 3.50
C LEU A 34 -2.33 15.85 4.07
N PRO A 35 -2.79 14.79 4.79
CA PRO A 35 -4.16 14.74 5.28
C PRO A 35 -4.44 15.77 6.39
N ILE A 36 -5.71 16.18 6.53
CA ILE A 36 -6.13 17.10 7.61
C ILE A 36 -5.76 16.54 8.99
N VAL A 37 -5.96 15.23 9.21
CA VAL A 37 -5.59 14.56 10.46
C VAL A 37 -4.10 14.70 10.76
N MET A 38 -3.24 14.49 9.75
CA MET A 38 -1.79 14.66 9.89
C MET A 38 -1.43 16.11 10.21
N ARG A 39 -2.02 17.10 9.54
CA ARG A 39 -1.80 18.53 9.87
C ARG A 39 -2.12 18.84 11.32
N LYS A 40 -3.28 18.37 11.82
CA LYS A 40 -3.70 18.57 13.22
C LYS A 40 -2.74 17.87 14.19
N THR A 41 -2.35 16.64 13.91
CA THR A 41 -1.41 15.86 14.72
C THR A 41 -0.02 16.50 14.76
N LEU A 42 0.49 16.99 13.63
CA LEU A 42 1.77 17.69 13.55
C LEU A 42 1.75 18.98 14.39
N SER A 43 0.69 19.79 14.25
CA SER A 43 0.51 21.01 15.02
C SER A 43 0.44 20.73 16.54
N ALA A 44 -0.35 19.73 16.95
CA ALA A 44 -0.44 19.28 18.35
C ALA A 44 0.89 18.73 18.89
N SER A 45 1.79 18.30 18.00
CA SER A 45 3.11 17.76 18.34
C SER A 45 4.23 18.79 18.15
N HIS A 46 3.91 20.08 18.00
CA HIS A 46 4.84 21.19 17.82
C HIS A 46 5.73 21.09 16.57
N PHE A 47 5.23 20.46 15.51
CA PHE A 47 5.88 20.50 14.20
C PHE A 47 5.46 21.73 13.41
N THR A 48 6.42 22.29 12.67
CA THR A 48 6.17 23.33 11.66
C THR A 48 6.09 22.68 10.29
N VAL A 49 5.04 22.96 9.53
CA VAL A 49 4.94 22.53 8.13
C VAL A 49 5.69 23.53 7.26
N VAL A 50 6.60 23.05 6.41
CA VAL A 50 7.54 23.87 5.63
C VAL A 50 7.55 23.43 4.16
N ASP A 51 8.01 24.30 3.26
CA ASP A 51 8.22 23.97 1.86
C ASP A 51 9.32 22.89 1.67
N GLU A 52 9.28 22.15 0.56
CA GLU A 52 10.24 21.08 0.25
C GLU A 52 11.68 21.59 0.10
N SER A 53 11.86 22.86 -0.28
CA SER A 53 13.18 23.51 -0.36
C SER A 53 13.86 23.75 1.00
N LEU A 54 13.11 23.66 2.10
CA LEU A 54 13.60 23.90 3.45
C LEU A 54 14.00 22.61 4.16
N PHE A 55 14.71 22.72 5.27
CA PHE A 55 15.04 21.56 6.10
C PHE A 55 13.76 20.90 6.65
N TYR A 56 13.54 19.62 6.32
CA TYR A 56 12.47 18.79 6.87
C TYR A 56 12.97 17.42 7.31
N ILE A 57 12.25 16.83 8.27
CA ILE A 57 12.54 15.50 8.81
C ILE A 57 11.45 14.48 8.50
N GLY A 58 10.30 14.92 8.00
CA GLY A 58 9.17 14.06 7.69
C GLY A 58 8.47 14.47 6.40
N TYR A 59 8.04 13.49 5.63
CA TYR A 59 7.28 13.64 4.40
C TYR A 59 6.14 12.63 4.39
N TRP A 60 4.95 13.09 4.00
CA TRP A 60 3.79 12.23 3.76
C TRP A 60 3.26 12.51 2.37
N GLY A 61 3.37 11.56 1.45
CA GLY A 61 2.96 11.80 0.07
C GLY A 61 2.86 10.53 -0.74
N ARG A 62 3.16 10.63 -2.04
CA ARG A 62 3.13 9.47 -2.94
C ARG A 62 4.31 8.54 -2.67
N HIS A 63 4.24 7.34 -3.23
CA HIS A 63 5.40 6.48 -3.37
C HIS A 63 6.53 7.22 -4.09
N LEU A 64 7.70 7.24 -3.46
CA LEU A 64 8.90 7.78 -4.06
C LEU A 64 9.40 6.86 -5.17
N LYS A 65 10.03 7.45 -6.19
CA LYS A 65 10.80 6.71 -7.21
C LYS A 65 12.14 6.28 -6.64
N SER A 66 12.80 5.32 -7.29
CA SER A 66 14.09 4.77 -6.82
C SER A 66 15.17 5.84 -6.62
N ALA A 67 15.26 6.83 -7.51
CA ALA A 67 16.20 7.94 -7.36
C ALA A 67 15.91 8.80 -6.12
N GLN A 68 14.63 9.03 -5.80
CA GLN A 68 14.21 9.80 -4.64
C GLN A 68 14.50 9.07 -3.34
N TYR A 69 14.29 7.75 -3.28
CA TYR A 69 14.70 6.95 -2.11
C TYR A 69 16.20 7.01 -1.87
N ARG A 70 17.03 6.98 -2.92
CA ARG A 70 18.49 7.11 -2.81
C ARG A 70 18.93 8.50 -2.34
N ALA A 71 18.14 9.53 -2.65
CA ALA A 71 18.42 10.91 -2.24
C ALA A 71 17.98 11.22 -0.80
N LEU A 72 17.22 10.34 -0.15
CA LEU A 72 16.77 10.54 1.23
C LEU A 72 17.96 10.61 2.19
N GLN A 73 17.93 11.63 3.03
CA GLN A 73 18.91 11.79 4.11
C GLN A 73 18.57 10.84 5.28
N PRO A 74 19.56 10.36 6.06
CA PRO A 74 19.32 9.40 7.15
C PRO A 74 18.31 9.86 8.21
N HIS A 75 18.15 11.18 8.37
CA HIS A 75 17.21 11.77 9.33
C HIS A 75 15.78 11.92 8.78
N GLN A 76 15.58 11.82 7.46
CA GLN A 76 14.27 11.97 6.84
C GLN A 76 13.44 10.71 7.01
N LYS A 77 12.16 10.91 7.30
CA LYS A 77 11.16 9.85 7.43
C LYS A 77 10.08 10.03 6.36
N VAL A 78 9.73 8.94 5.70
CA VAL A 78 8.71 8.89 4.65
C VAL A 78 7.66 7.85 5.00
N ASN A 79 6.44 8.00 4.49
CA ASN A 79 5.30 7.15 4.83
C ASN A 79 5.17 5.87 3.96
N HIS A 80 6.08 5.65 3.00
CA HIS A 80 6.06 4.49 2.13
C HIS A 80 7.40 3.77 2.13
N PHE A 81 7.36 2.44 2.21
CA PHE A 81 8.54 1.61 1.98
C PHE A 81 8.77 1.40 0.47
N PRO A 82 10.03 1.32 0.02
CA PRO A 82 10.34 0.87 -1.33
C PRO A 82 9.82 -0.55 -1.52
N GLY A 83 9.17 -0.83 -2.66
CA GLY A 83 8.65 -2.16 -2.97
C GLY A 83 7.36 -2.58 -2.25
N ALA A 84 6.74 -1.72 -1.43
CA ALA A 84 5.52 -2.08 -0.69
C ALA A 84 4.35 -2.58 -1.56
N PHE A 85 4.35 -2.26 -2.87
CA PHE A 85 3.40 -2.79 -3.83
C PHE A 85 3.46 -4.31 -4.00
N HIS A 86 4.54 -4.98 -3.58
CA HIS A 86 4.64 -6.44 -3.58
C HIS A 86 3.62 -7.10 -2.64
N ILE A 87 3.26 -6.42 -1.55
CA ILE A 87 2.25 -6.88 -0.59
C ILE A 87 0.91 -6.19 -0.86
N GLY A 88 0.93 -4.92 -1.27
CA GLY A 88 -0.30 -4.14 -1.49
C GLY A 88 -1.07 -4.48 -2.77
N ARG A 89 -0.42 -5.01 -3.81
CA ARG A 89 -1.11 -5.45 -5.03
C ARG A 89 -1.48 -6.92 -4.94
N LYS A 90 -2.71 -7.26 -5.31
CA LYS A 90 -3.27 -8.61 -5.14
C LYS A 90 -2.51 -9.67 -5.96
N ASP A 91 -2.06 -9.31 -7.16
CA ASP A 91 -1.31 -10.20 -8.06
C ASP A 91 0.06 -10.52 -7.46
N ARG A 92 0.79 -9.50 -7.03
CA ARG A 92 2.10 -9.66 -6.40
C ARG A 92 2.02 -10.39 -5.06
N LEU A 93 0.99 -10.11 -4.28
CA LEU A 93 0.75 -10.82 -3.02
C LEU A 93 0.54 -12.32 -3.27
N TRP A 94 -0.34 -12.67 -4.21
CA TRP A 94 -0.57 -14.07 -4.56
C TRP A 94 0.70 -14.77 -5.05
N MET A 95 1.49 -14.14 -5.94
CA MET A 95 2.76 -14.73 -6.40
C MET A 95 3.71 -15.06 -5.22
N HIS A 96 3.80 -14.17 -4.24
CA HIS A 96 4.64 -14.38 -3.06
C HIS A 96 4.09 -15.48 -2.16
N ILE A 97 2.78 -15.47 -1.87
CA ILE A 97 2.14 -16.53 -1.07
C ILE A 97 2.29 -17.89 -1.76
N ARG A 98 2.03 -17.97 -3.06
CA ARG A 98 2.17 -19.20 -3.84
C ARG A 98 3.60 -19.75 -3.82
N ASN A 99 4.60 -18.86 -3.93
CA ASN A 99 5.99 -19.27 -3.82
C ASN A 99 6.32 -19.86 -2.44
N GLN A 100 5.71 -19.33 -1.37
CA GLN A 100 5.91 -19.87 -0.02
C GLN A 100 5.11 -21.15 0.24
N GLN A 101 3.89 -21.30 -0.30
CA GLN A 101 3.13 -22.56 -0.27
C GLN A 101 3.92 -23.72 -0.89
N ASN A 102 4.67 -23.46 -1.97
CA ASN A 102 5.52 -24.47 -2.60
C ASN A 102 6.73 -24.87 -1.76
N ARG A 103 7.10 -24.08 -0.74
CA ARG A 103 8.28 -24.29 0.11
C ARG A 103 7.93 -24.80 1.50
N PHE A 104 6.77 -24.40 2.01
CA PHE A 104 6.30 -24.67 3.36
C PHE A 104 4.86 -25.18 3.27
N GLU A 105 4.71 -26.49 3.35
CA GLU A 105 3.43 -27.17 3.25
C GLU A 105 2.49 -26.75 4.40
N GLY A 106 1.26 -26.35 4.07
CA GLY A 106 0.21 -26.02 5.06
C GLY A 106 0.34 -24.67 5.78
N GLU A 107 1.53 -24.05 5.83
CA GLU A 107 1.75 -22.81 6.57
C GLU A 107 1.22 -21.56 5.85
N PHE A 108 1.20 -21.59 4.51
CA PHE A 108 0.87 -20.42 3.68
C PHE A 108 -0.49 -20.53 2.97
N ASP A 109 -1.37 -21.41 3.44
CA ASP A 109 -2.77 -21.55 2.98
C ASP A 109 -3.69 -20.46 3.54
N ILE A 110 -3.18 -19.23 3.61
CA ILE A 110 -3.84 -18.05 4.18
C ILE A 110 -4.57 -17.20 3.14
N MET A 111 -4.48 -17.58 1.86
CA MET A 111 -5.13 -16.91 0.75
C MET A 111 -5.74 -17.95 -0.20
N PRO A 112 -7.00 -17.77 -0.66
CA PRO A 112 -7.58 -18.65 -1.65
C PRO A 112 -6.79 -18.63 -2.96
N PHE A 113 -6.80 -19.76 -3.67
CA PHE A 113 -6.12 -19.89 -4.96
C PHE A 113 -6.55 -18.77 -5.90
N THR A 114 -5.59 -18.18 -6.61
CA THR A 114 -5.85 -17.05 -7.49
C THR A 114 -5.22 -17.30 -8.87
N TYR A 115 -5.99 -17.08 -9.92
CA TYR A 115 -5.51 -17.08 -11.30
C TYR A 115 -5.07 -15.67 -11.69
N ILE A 116 -3.86 -15.52 -12.20
CA ILE A 116 -3.30 -14.28 -12.75
C ILE A 116 -3.50 -14.26 -14.26
N LEU A 117 -4.39 -13.39 -14.75
CA LEU A 117 -4.64 -13.26 -16.18
C LEU A 117 -3.69 -12.25 -16.85
N PRO A 118 -3.31 -12.49 -18.13
CA PRO A 118 -3.84 -13.53 -19.04
C PRO A 118 -3.22 -14.92 -18.89
N ASN A 119 -2.15 -15.07 -18.11
CA ASN A 119 -1.31 -16.28 -18.09
C ASN A 119 -2.09 -17.54 -17.66
N ASP A 120 -2.83 -17.46 -16.56
CA ASP A 120 -3.52 -18.63 -15.98
C ASP A 120 -4.93 -18.83 -16.56
N ARG A 121 -5.20 -18.28 -17.76
CA ARG A 121 -6.49 -18.39 -18.43
C ARG A 121 -6.87 -19.84 -18.74
N PRO A 122 -5.99 -20.68 -19.32
CA PRO A 122 -6.35 -22.06 -19.63
C PRO A 122 -6.81 -22.85 -18.39
N GLU A 123 -6.09 -22.70 -17.29
CA GLU A 123 -6.36 -23.37 -16.01
C GLU A 123 -7.67 -22.89 -15.39
N LEU A 124 -7.94 -21.58 -15.46
CA LEU A 124 -9.21 -21.01 -15.01
C LEU A 124 -10.40 -21.57 -15.80
N MET A 125 -10.27 -21.68 -17.12
CA MET A 125 -11.35 -22.22 -17.96
C MET A 125 -11.62 -23.69 -17.62
N LYS A 126 -10.56 -24.49 -17.49
CA LYS A 126 -10.67 -25.88 -17.02
C LYS A 126 -11.36 -25.99 -15.66
N TYR A 127 -11.05 -25.09 -14.73
CA TYR A 127 -11.72 -25.05 -13.42
C TYR A 127 -13.22 -24.77 -13.54
N LEU A 128 -13.64 -23.80 -14.34
CA LEU A 128 -15.05 -23.41 -14.52
C LEU A 128 -15.88 -24.41 -15.34
N GLU A 129 -15.23 -25.17 -16.23
CA GLU A 129 -15.85 -26.20 -17.06
C GLU A 129 -16.08 -27.51 -16.30
N ALA A 130 -15.21 -27.83 -15.35
CA ALA A 130 -15.29 -29.06 -14.57
C ALA A 130 -16.52 -29.16 -13.64
N ASP A 131 -17.13 -28.03 -13.27
CA ASP A 131 -18.35 -28.02 -12.45
C ASP A 131 -19.17 -26.76 -12.73
N SER A 132 -20.45 -26.96 -13.05
CA SER A 132 -21.35 -25.88 -13.46
C SER A 132 -21.79 -24.95 -12.34
N SER A 133 -21.59 -25.35 -11.09
CA SER A 133 -21.86 -24.57 -9.88
C SER A 133 -20.73 -23.61 -9.51
N ARG A 134 -19.53 -23.77 -10.10
CA ARG A 134 -18.35 -22.95 -9.77
C ARG A 134 -18.50 -21.51 -10.23
N HIS A 135 -18.09 -20.61 -9.35
CA HIS A 135 -18.04 -19.17 -9.60
C HIS A 135 -16.67 -18.64 -9.20
N VAL A 136 -16.28 -17.53 -9.81
CA VAL A 136 -15.05 -16.82 -9.46
C VAL A 136 -15.32 -15.34 -9.25
N ILE A 137 -14.49 -14.72 -8.44
CA ILE A 137 -14.45 -13.31 -8.10
C ILE A 137 -13.30 -12.68 -8.87
N ILE A 138 -13.63 -11.88 -9.87
CA ILE A 138 -12.68 -11.06 -10.61
C ILE A 138 -12.36 -9.81 -9.80
N LYS A 139 -11.08 -9.50 -9.66
CA LYS A 139 -10.58 -8.34 -8.92
C LYS A 139 -9.45 -7.66 -9.72
N PRO A 140 -9.48 -6.34 -9.89
CA PRO A 140 -8.34 -5.64 -10.47
C PRO A 140 -7.13 -5.67 -9.52
N PRO A 141 -5.89 -5.77 -10.04
CA PRO A 141 -4.68 -5.99 -9.24
C PRO A 141 -4.34 -4.85 -8.31
N ALA A 142 -4.52 -3.61 -8.77
CA ALA A 142 -4.17 -2.38 -8.07
C ALA A 142 -5.39 -1.47 -7.80
N SER A 143 -6.58 -2.06 -7.61
CA SER A 143 -7.81 -1.33 -7.22
C SER A 143 -8.16 -1.54 -5.75
N ALA A 144 -8.97 -0.65 -5.19
CA ALA A 144 -9.42 -0.65 -3.81
C ALA A 144 -10.93 -0.30 -3.71
N ARG A 145 -11.50 -0.38 -2.51
CA ARG A 145 -12.91 -0.02 -2.20
C ARG A 145 -13.96 -0.81 -3.02
N GLY A 146 -13.63 -2.04 -3.40
CA GLY A 146 -14.53 -2.89 -4.19
C GLY A 146 -14.70 -2.50 -5.66
N THR A 147 -14.04 -1.44 -6.13
CA THR A 147 -14.17 -0.97 -7.52
C THR A 147 -13.61 -2.00 -8.51
N GLY A 148 -14.45 -2.38 -9.48
CA GLY A 148 -14.12 -3.33 -10.54
C GLY A 148 -14.22 -4.80 -10.11
N ILE A 149 -14.76 -5.10 -8.92
CA ILE A 149 -14.99 -6.49 -8.50
C ILE A 149 -16.25 -7.04 -9.17
N THR A 150 -16.21 -8.29 -9.62
CA THR A 150 -17.37 -8.97 -10.21
C THR A 150 -17.33 -10.45 -9.87
N VAL A 151 -18.48 -11.03 -9.51
CA VAL A 151 -18.61 -12.49 -9.35
C VAL A 151 -19.24 -13.06 -10.62
N THR A 152 -18.62 -14.05 -11.24
CA THR A 152 -19.15 -14.65 -12.47
C THR A 152 -18.60 -16.05 -12.73
N ARG A 153 -19.34 -16.80 -13.53
CA ARG A 153 -18.87 -18.00 -14.26
C ARG A 153 -18.73 -17.74 -15.77
N LYS A 154 -19.28 -16.62 -16.27
CA LYS A 154 -19.41 -16.37 -17.71
C LYS A 154 -18.06 -15.95 -18.30
N SER A 155 -17.47 -16.82 -19.11
CA SER A 155 -16.22 -16.60 -19.84
C SER A 155 -16.18 -15.24 -20.58
N ARG A 156 -17.26 -14.86 -21.27
CA ARG A 156 -17.39 -13.56 -21.95
C ARG A 156 -17.16 -12.35 -21.02
N LYS A 157 -17.68 -12.40 -19.79
CA LYS A 157 -17.50 -11.32 -18.80
C LYS A 157 -16.06 -11.27 -18.30
N ILE A 158 -15.43 -12.43 -18.10
CA ILE A 158 -14.02 -12.55 -17.74
C ILE A 158 -13.16 -11.89 -18.83
N PHE A 159 -13.46 -12.15 -20.10
CA PHE A 159 -12.64 -11.70 -21.23
C PHE A 159 -12.77 -10.21 -21.54
N GLN A 160 -13.97 -9.63 -21.37
CA GLN A 160 -14.17 -8.18 -21.54
C GLN A 160 -13.37 -7.35 -20.53
N GLN A 161 -13.18 -7.85 -19.31
CA GLN A 161 -12.41 -7.14 -18.27
C GLN A 161 -10.89 -7.31 -18.44
N THR A 162 -10.43 -8.34 -19.15
CA THR A 162 -8.99 -8.58 -19.41
C THR A 162 -8.42 -7.76 -20.56
N HIS A 163 -9.25 -7.19 -21.43
CA HIS A 163 -8.79 -6.54 -22.67
C HIS A 163 -7.92 -5.30 -22.43
N ASN A 164 -7.96 -4.73 -21.21
CA ASN A 164 -7.27 -3.47 -20.87
C ASN A 164 -6.30 -3.57 -19.67
N SER A 165 -6.19 -4.72 -18.99
CA SER A 165 -5.31 -4.87 -17.81
C SER A 165 -5.20 -6.30 -17.29
N SER A 166 -4.10 -6.63 -16.60
CA SER A 166 -3.98 -7.85 -15.79
C SER A 166 -5.08 -7.91 -14.73
N LEU A 167 -5.59 -9.10 -14.42
CA LEU A 167 -6.63 -9.34 -13.41
C LEU A 167 -6.23 -10.47 -12.48
N ASN A 168 -6.74 -10.41 -11.25
CA ASN A 168 -6.70 -11.52 -10.30
C ASN A 168 -8.08 -12.12 -10.20
N ILE A 169 -8.17 -13.44 -10.27
CA ILE A 169 -9.42 -14.16 -10.21
C ILE A 169 -9.32 -15.18 -9.09
N THR A 170 -10.15 -15.00 -8.07
CA THR A 170 -10.25 -15.90 -6.90
C THR A 170 -11.52 -16.73 -7.01
#